data_AF-A0A1R0X0A7-F1
#
_entry.id   AF-A0A1R0X0A7-F1
#
_cell.length_a   1.000
_cell.length_b   1.000
_cell.length_c   1.000
_cell.angle_alpha   90.00
_cell.angle_beta   90.00
_cell.angle_gamma   90.00
#
_symmetry.space_group_name_H-M   'P 1'
#
loop_
_entity.id
_entity.type
_entity.pdbx_description
1 polymer ?
#
loop_
_entity_poly.entity_id
_entity_poly.type
_entity_poly.pdbx_seq_one_letter_code
_entity_poly.pdbx_strand_id
1 'polypeptide(L)' 'MIEWKKYKPLSPPEQDTKYLISDGLFTDFAYFFIDPNGDQYWCPNDNGPIENDQVRFYAEINRPDFGEAQP' A
#
# COMPACT_ATOMS: atom_id res chain seq x y z
N MET A 1 2.96 -10.17 -14.48
CA MET A 1 2.98 -10.91 -13.20
C MET A 1 3.17 -9.88 -12.12
N ILE A 2 2.36 -9.89 -11.05
CA ILE A 2 2.49 -8.96 -9.93
C ILE A 2 3.50 -9.54 -8.96
N GLU A 3 4.53 -8.76 -8.61
CA GLU A 3 5.53 -9.17 -7.63
C GLU A 3 5.08 -8.76 -6.22
N TRP A 4 4.63 -9.74 -5.45
CA TRP A 4 4.19 -9.53 -4.08
C TRP A 4 5.37 -9.57 -3.11
N LYS A 5 5.53 -8.49 -2.34
CA LYS A 5 6.49 -8.34 -1.26
C LYS A 5 5.77 -8.57 0.07
N LYS A 6 6.37 -9.35 0.97
CA LYS A 6 5.84 -9.51 2.34
C LYS A 6 6.07 -8.22 3.12
N TYR A 7 5.02 -7.69 3.73
CA TYR A 7 5.12 -6.50 4.56
C TYR A 7 5.98 -6.76 5.79
N LYS A 8 6.92 -5.84 6.05
CA LYS A 8 7.85 -5.87 7.18
C LYS A 8 7.94 -4.45 7.75
N PRO A 9 7.45 -4.20 8.98
CA PRO A 9 7.50 -2.86 9.58
C PRO A 9 8.91 -2.27 9.71
N LEU A 10 9.94 -3.11 9.81
CA LEU A 10 11.36 -2.70 9.88
C LEU A 10 11.96 -2.32 8.51
N SER A 11 11.25 -2.59 7.43
CA SER A 11 11.66 -2.27 6.05
C SER A 11 10.42 -1.81 5.29
N PRO A 12 9.86 -0.64 5.67
CA PRO A 12 8.63 -0.16 5.10
C PRO A 12 8.79 0.19 3.61
N PRO A 13 7.69 0.15 2.83
CA PRO A 13 7.68 0.65 1.46
C PRO A 13 7.82 2.17 1.40
N GLU A 14 7.98 2.72 0.19
CA GLU A 14 8.05 4.15 -0.03
C GLU A 14 6.75 4.84 0.40
N GLN A 15 6.88 5.95 1.13
CA GLN A 15 5.79 6.79 1.60
C GLN A 15 5.05 7.47 0.43
N ASP A 16 3.78 7.81 0.64
CA ASP A 16 2.88 8.49 -0.30
C ASP A 16 2.72 7.77 -1.64
N THR A 17 3.09 6.50 -1.68
CA THR A 17 2.97 5.62 -2.84
C THR A 17 1.76 4.71 -2.68
N LYS A 18 1.02 4.52 -3.77
CA LYS A 18 -0.14 3.62 -3.82
C LYS A 18 0.31 2.21 -4.15
N TYR A 19 -0.06 1.25 -3.31
CA TYR A 19 0.24 -0.16 -3.51
C TYR A 19 -1.03 -0.98 -3.62
N LEU A 20 -0.92 -2.14 -4.26
CA LEU A 20 -1.87 -3.22 -4.08
C LEU A 20 -1.50 -3.94 -2.78
N ILE A 21 -2.40 -4.01 -1.81
CA ILE A 21 -2.23 -4.67 -0.52
C ILE A 21 -3.03 -5.96 -0.43
N SER A 22 -2.64 -6.87 0.45
CA SER A 22 -3.37 -8.10 0.73
C SER A 22 -3.17 -8.57 2.18
N ASP A 23 -4.24 -9.08 2.79
CA ASP A 23 -4.24 -9.81 4.06
C ASP A 23 -3.99 -11.34 3.87
N GLY A 24 -3.92 -11.79 2.62
CA GLY A 24 -3.81 -13.20 2.21
C GLY A 24 -5.13 -13.85 1.76
N LEU A 25 -6.26 -13.17 1.92
CA LEU A 25 -7.59 -13.62 1.47
C LEU A 25 -8.21 -12.63 0.47
N PHE A 26 -8.09 -11.35 0.75
CA PHE A 26 -8.57 -10.23 -0.06
C PHE A 26 -7.39 -9.38 -0.57
N THR A 27 -7.67 -8.56 -1.56
CA THR A 27 -6.72 -7.59 -2.12
C THR A 27 -7.38 -6.24 -2.26
N ASP A 28 -6.66 -5.17 -1.96
CA ASP A 28 -7.17 -3.80 -2.02
C ASP A 28 -6.08 -2.80 -2.43
N PHE A 29 -6.42 -1.54 -2.66
CA PHE A 29 -5.48 -0.46 -2.94
C PHE A 29 -5.39 0.52 -1.77
N ALA A 30 -4.17 0.70 -1.26
CA ALA A 30 -3.89 1.63 -0.17
C ALA A 30 -2.66 2.47 -0.44
N TYR A 31 -2.66 3.68 0.11
CA TYR A 31 -1.46 4.50 0.24
C TYR A 31 -0.71 4.09 1.50
N PHE A 32 0.62 4.10 1.42
CA PHE A 32 1.46 3.94 2.61
C PHE A 32 1.86 5.31 3.16
N PHE A 33 1.64 5.53 4.45
CA PHE A 33 1.93 6.78 5.15
C PHE A 33 2.73 6.51 6.41
N ILE A 34 3.70 7.38 6.70
CA ILE A 34 4.43 7.40 7.97
C ILE A 34 4.15 8.76 8.62
N ASP A 35 3.66 8.75 9.86
CA ASP A 35 3.37 9.98 10.58
C ASP A 35 4.64 10.64 11.15
N PRO A 36 4.56 11.88 11.68
CA PRO A 36 5.71 12.55 12.29
C PRO A 36 6.29 11.86 13.53
N ASN A 37 5.54 10.95 14.17
CA ASN A 37 6.01 10.16 15.31
C ASN A 37 6.72 8.87 14.87
N GLY A 38 6.66 8.52 13.58
CA GLY A 38 7.22 7.31 12.99
C GLY A 38 6.24 6.14 12.89
N ASP A 39 4.97 6.35 13.21
CA ASP A 39 3.94 5.32 13.10
C ASP A 39 3.53 5.10 11.64
N GLN A 40 3.34 3.82 11.28
CA GLN A 40 3.11 3.38 9.91
C GLN A 40 1.64 3.04 9.67
N TYR A 41 1.09 3.55 8.57
CA TYR A 41 -0.31 3.41 8.22
C TYR A 41 -0.52 3.04 6.76
N TRP A 42 -1.41 2.09 6.54
CA TRP A 42 -2.04 1.80 5.26
C TRP A 42 -3.40 2.49 5.23
N CYS A 43 -3.55 3.40 4.27
CA CYS A 43 -4.78 4.17 4.06
C CYS A 43 -5.47 3.64 2.80
N PRO A 44 -6.37 2.63 2.92
CA PRO A 44 -7.21 2.21 1.80
C PRO A 44 -8.14 3.36 1.39
N ASN A 45 -8.41 3.47 0.09
CA ASN A 45 -9.23 4.55 -0.47
C ASN A 45 -10.74 4.37 -0.19
N ASP A 46 -11.14 3.19 0.27
CA ASP A 46 -12.49 2.79 0.61
C ASP A 46 -12.53 2.19 2.02
N ASN A 47 -13.73 2.05 2.60
CA ASN A 47 -13.97 1.18 3.76
C ASN A 47 -13.88 -0.29 3.32
N GLY A 48 -12.77 -0.63 2.65
CA GLY A 48 -12.48 -1.94 2.12
C GLY A 48 -12.24 -2.95 3.24
N PRO A 49 -12.14 -4.25 2.90
CA PRO A 49 -12.09 -5.33 3.87
C PRO A 49 -10.75 -5.44 4.61
N ILE A 50 -9.74 -4.65 4.24
CA ILE A 50 -8.38 -4.75 4.80
C ILE A 50 -8.08 -3.52 5.65
N GLU A 51 -7.95 -3.74 6.95
CA GLU A 51 -7.50 -2.72 7.90
C GLU A 51 -5.96 -2.63 7.96
N ASN A 52 -5.44 -1.54 8.52
CA ASN A 52 -4.00 -1.23 8.55
C ASN A 52 -3.13 -2.38 9.11
N ASP A 53 -3.56 -2.99 10.20
CA ASP A 53 -2.83 -4.06 10.90
C ASP A 53 -2.99 -5.44 10.24
N GLN A 54 -3.88 -5.56 9.26
CA GLN A 54 -4.14 -6.80 8.53
C GLN A 54 -3.25 -6.98 7.30
N VAL A 55 -2.55 -5.94 6.86
CA VAL A 55 -1.71 -5.98 5.67
C VAL A 55 -0.53 -6.94 5.85
N ARG A 56 -0.48 -7.98 5.03
CA ARG A 56 0.59 -9.01 5.03
C ARG A 56 1.50 -8.93 3.81
N PHE A 57 0.94 -8.52 2.69
CA PHE A 57 1.66 -8.40 1.43
C PHE A 57 1.30 -7.09 0.76
N TYR A 58 2.26 -6.56 0.01
CA TYR A 58 2.05 -5.39 -0.85
C TYR A 58 2.78 -5.60 -2.17
N ALA A 59 2.31 -4.94 -3.22
CA ALA A 59 2.95 -4.96 -4.52
C ALA A 59 2.89 -3.58 -5.16
N GLU A 60 4.00 -3.20 -5.80
CA GLU A 60 4.05 -2.04 -6.66
C GLU A 60 3.24 -2.32 -7.93
N ILE A 61 2.45 -1.34 -8.32
CA ILE A 61 1.60 -1.39 -9.50
C ILE A 61 1.99 -0.21 -10.37
N ASN A 62 2.83 -0.48 -11.36
CA ASN A 62 3.09 0.46 -12.46
C ASN A 62 1.83 0.53 -13.32
N ARG A 63 0.83 1.32 -12.91
CA ARG A 63 -0.21 1.73 -13.87
C ARG A 63 0.22 3.03 -14.55
N PRO A 64 0.14 3.10 -15.88
CA PRO A 64 0.43 4.34 -16.62
C PRO A 64 -0.50 5.50 -16.22
N ASP A 65 -1.65 5.21 -15.64
CA ASP A 65 -2.65 6.14 -15.12
C ASP A 65 -2.31 6.77 -13.75
N PHE A 66 -1.20 6.39 -13.11
CA PHE A 66 -0.72 7.00 -11.86
C PHE A 66 0.51 7.89 -12.04
N GLY A 67 0.93 8.15 -13.28
CA GLY A 67 2.00 9.08 -13.64
C GLY A 67 1.50 10.16 -14.60
N GLU A 68 1.85 11.40 -14.29
CA GLU A 68 1.52 12.64 -14.99
C GLU A 68 0.08 13.16 -14.83
N ALA A 69 -0.09 14.07 -13.87
CA ALA A 69 -0.86 15.26 -14.19
C ALA A 69 -0.19 15.91 -15.42
N GLN A 70 -0.76 15.68 -16.60
CA GLN A 70 -0.41 16.41 -17.82
C GLN A 70 -0.83 17.88 -17.67
N PRO A 71 -0.09 18.82 -18.31
CA PRO A 71 0.16 20.19 -17.83
C PRO A 71 -1.06 21.10 -17.67
#